data_AF-A0A7S2G4Q4-F1
#
_entry.id   AF-A0A7S2G4Q4-F1
#
_cell.length_a   1.000
_cell.length_b   1.000
_cell.length_c   1.000
_cell.angle_alpha   90.00
_cell.angle_beta   90.00
_cell.angle_gamma   90.00
#
_symmetry.space_group_name_H-M   'P 1'
#
loop_
_entity.id
_entity.type
_entity.pdbx_description
1 polymer ?
#
loop_
_entity_poly.entity_id
_entity_poly.type
_entity_poly.pdbx_seq_one_letter_code
_entity_poly.pdbx_strand_id
1 'polypeptide(L)'
;NAVNNMIARGLKGVDFVVANTDAQHLATCLTDNRIQMGKATTQGLGCGANPDAGKEAALESLPEIMDVLDGSHMVFITAGMGGGTGTGAAPVIAEACLDANMLTVGVAT
;
A
#
# COMPACT_ATOMS: atom_id res chain seq x y z
N ASN A 1 -3.58 9.40 0.50
CA ASN A 1 -4.64 10.38 0.89
C ASN A 1 -5.42 9.95 2.12
N ALA A 2 -6.14 8.83 2.11
CA ALA A 2 -6.92 8.37 3.27
C ALA A 2 -6.07 8.25 4.55
N VAL A 3 -4.90 7.63 4.47
CA VAL A 3 -3.94 7.50 5.59
C VAL A 3 -3.51 8.86 6.15
N ASN A 4 -3.11 9.81 5.31
CA ASN A 4 -2.76 11.17 5.76
C ASN A 4 -3.93 11.84 6.50
N ASN A 5 -5.17 11.65 6.04
CA ASN A 5 -6.34 12.18 6.73
C ASN A 5 -6.56 11.53 8.11
N MET A 6 -6.30 10.22 8.25
CA MET A 6 -6.37 9.53 9.53
C MET A 6 -5.31 10.04 10.52
N ILE A 7 -4.08 10.24 10.04
CA ILE A 7 -2.98 10.82 10.82
C ILE A 7 -3.32 12.24 11.26
N ALA A 8 -3.78 13.09 10.34
CA ALA A 8 -4.14 14.48 10.63
C ALA A 8 -5.31 14.61 11.61
N ARG A 9 -6.21 13.61 11.64
CA ARG A 9 -7.31 13.52 12.62
C ARG A 9 -6.88 12.95 13.97
N GLY A 10 -5.62 12.56 14.12
CA GLY A 10 -5.05 12.08 15.38
C GLY A 10 -5.52 10.69 15.78
N LEU A 11 -5.79 9.80 14.81
CA LEU A 11 -6.08 8.39 15.09
C LEU A 11 -4.86 7.75 15.78
N LYS A 12 -5.10 7.07 16.91
CA LYS A 12 -4.07 6.45 17.76
C LYS A 12 -4.27 4.94 17.86
N GLY A 13 -3.22 4.24 18.26
CA GLY A 13 -3.26 2.79 18.49
C GLY A 13 -3.18 1.96 17.21
N VAL A 14 -2.73 2.57 16.12
CA VAL A 14 -2.49 1.93 14.83
C VAL A 14 -1.17 2.42 14.26
N ASP A 15 -0.48 1.54 13.54
CA ASP A 15 0.68 1.90 12.75
C ASP A 15 0.25 2.21 11.31
N PHE A 16 0.76 3.30 10.77
CA PHE A 16 0.41 3.74 9.42
C PHE A 16 1.51 3.38 8.45
N VAL A 17 1.15 2.66 7.39
CA VAL A 17 2.03 2.35 6.26
C VAL A 17 1.42 2.92 4.99
N VAL A 18 2.25 3.53 4.14
CA VAL A 18 1.82 3.95 2.79
C VAL A 18 2.70 3.26 1.76
N ALA A 19 2.07 2.46 0.90
CA ALA A 19 2.70 1.86 -0.26
C ALA A 19 2.18 2.53 -1.54
N ASN A 20 3.06 3.04 -2.40
CA ASN A 20 2.68 3.63 -3.68
C ASN A 20 3.81 3.48 -4.72
N THR A 21 3.48 3.53 -6.00
CA THR A 21 4.46 3.51 -7.10
C THR A 21 4.94 4.91 -7.49
N ASP A 22 4.19 5.95 -7.13
CA ASP A 22 4.55 7.35 -7.34
C ASP A 22 5.42 7.87 -6.18
N ALA A 23 6.69 8.16 -6.48
CA ALA A 23 7.65 8.65 -5.50
C ALA A 23 7.36 10.09 -5.06
N GLN A 24 6.81 10.92 -5.94
CA GLN A 24 6.45 12.30 -5.63
C GLN A 24 5.29 12.31 -4.64
N HIS A 25 4.29 11.44 -4.84
CA HIS A 25 3.17 11.33 -3.92
C HIS A 25 3.62 10.80 -2.55
N LEU A 26 4.51 9.82 -2.50
CA LEU A 26 5.07 9.30 -1.24
C LEU A 26 5.78 10.37 -0.41
N ALA A 27 6.50 11.31 -1.05
CA ALA A 27 7.16 12.40 -0.36
C ALA A 27 6.20 13.32 0.41
N THR A 28 4.90 13.30 0.07
CA THR A 28 3.86 14.09 0.75
C THR A 28 3.17 13.34 1.91
N CYS A 29 3.55 12.08 2.16
CA CYS A 29 2.93 11.26 3.20
C CYS A 29 3.45 11.60 4.60
N LEU A 30 2.52 11.67 5.56
CA LEU A 30 2.82 12.09 6.94
C LEU A 30 3.41 10.98 7.81
N THR A 31 3.29 9.72 7.40
CA THR A 31 3.97 8.59 8.06
C THR A 31 5.40 8.44 7.56
N ASP A 32 6.29 7.95 8.41
CA ASP A 32 7.66 7.58 8.03
C ASP A 32 7.75 6.19 7.39
N ASN A 33 6.76 5.33 7.62
CA ASN A 33 6.69 4.00 7.00
C ASN A 33 6.13 4.12 5.57
N ARG A 34 7.00 4.52 4.64
CA ARG A 34 6.69 4.73 3.22
C ARG A 34 7.40 3.68 2.38
N ILE A 35 6.66 2.98 1.55
CA ILE A 35 7.17 1.94 0.64
C ILE A 35 6.95 2.42 -0.80
N GLN A 36 8.04 2.63 -1.52
CA GLN A 36 7.98 2.85 -2.96
C GLN A 36 7.94 1.51 -3.67
N MET A 37 6.75 1.16 -4.16
CA MET A 37 6.52 -0.07 -4.92
C MET A 37 7.04 0.05 -6.35
N GLY A 38 7.44 -1.06 -6.94
CA GLY A 38 7.76 -1.13 -8.37
C GLY A 38 8.86 -0.17 -8.80
N LYS A 39 9.98 -0.11 -8.06
CA LYS A 39 11.10 0.81 -8.34
C LYS A 39 11.67 0.52 -9.74
N ALA A 40 11.82 -0.75 -10.09
CA ALA A 40 12.26 -1.14 -11.43
C ALA A 40 11.16 -0.95 -12.48
N THR A 41 9.91 -1.29 -12.12
CA THR A 41 8.77 -1.29 -13.04
C THR A 41 8.33 0.11 -13.47
N THR A 42 8.25 1.05 -12.52
CA THR A 42 7.63 2.38 -12.73
C THR A 42 8.62 3.54 -12.67
N GLN A 43 9.85 3.29 -12.19
CA GLN A 43 10.88 4.31 -11.97
C GLN A 43 10.39 5.49 -11.09
N GLY A 44 9.38 5.26 -10.25
CA GLY A 44 8.80 6.27 -9.38
C GLY A 44 7.78 7.20 -10.02
N LEU A 45 7.35 6.94 -11.27
CA LEU A 45 6.40 7.77 -12.02
C LEU A 45 4.94 7.32 -11.86
N GLY A 46 4.68 6.23 -11.14
CA GLY A 46 3.36 5.64 -10.98
C GLY A 46 2.96 4.69 -12.13
N CYS A 47 1.79 4.06 -11.99
CA CYS A 47 1.32 3.00 -12.90
C CYS A 47 0.51 3.51 -14.11
N GLY A 48 0.33 4.82 -14.29
CA GLY A 48 -0.41 5.37 -15.44
C GLY A 48 -1.84 4.83 -15.61
N ALA A 49 -2.55 4.61 -14.49
CA ALA A 49 -3.87 3.98 -14.44
C ALA A 49 -3.94 2.51 -14.92
N ASN A 50 -2.81 1.85 -15.17
CA ASN A 50 -2.76 0.43 -15.51
C ASN A 50 -2.74 -0.46 -14.24
N PRO A 51 -3.77 -1.28 -13.98
CA PRO A 51 -3.78 -2.19 -12.83
C PRO A 51 -2.73 -3.30 -12.92
N ASP A 52 -2.39 -3.78 -14.11
CA ASP A 52 -1.40 -4.85 -14.26
C ASP A 52 -0.01 -4.38 -13.81
N ALA A 53 0.36 -3.14 -14.17
CA ALA A 53 1.59 -2.51 -13.68
C ALA A 53 1.56 -2.31 -12.15
N GLY A 54 0.39 -2.02 -11.57
CA GLY A 54 0.22 -1.93 -10.12
C GLY A 54 0.40 -3.29 -9.42
N LYS A 55 -0.11 -4.35 -10.02
CA LYS A 55 0.06 -5.73 -9.55
C LYS A 55 1.52 -6.16 -9.60
N GLU A 56 2.20 -5.95 -10.72
CA GLU A 56 3.63 -6.27 -10.88
C GLU A 56 4.48 -5.50 -9.86
N ALA A 57 4.22 -4.20 -9.69
CA ALA A 57 4.91 -3.39 -8.70
C ALA A 57 4.71 -3.88 -7.25
N ALA A 58 3.51 -4.37 -6.91
CA ALA A 58 3.24 -4.93 -5.60
C ALA A 58 3.95 -6.27 -5.37
N LEU A 59 3.98 -7.14 -6.39
CA LEU A 59 4.72 -8.40 -6.32
C LEU A 59 6.23 -8.18 -6.18
N GLU A 60 6.78 -7.21 -6.93
CA GLU A 60 8.20 -6.80 -6.83
C GLU A 60 8.56 -6.38 -5.41
N SER A 61 7.66 -5.65 -4.74
CA SER A 61 7.90 -5.06 -3.42
C SER A 61 7.27 -5.84 -2.27
N LEU A 62 6.71 -7.03 -2.53
CA LEU A 62 5.99 -7.82 -1.53
C LEU A 62 6.87 -8.18 -0.33
N PRO A 63 8.16 -8.56 -0.47
CA PRO A 63 9.02 -8.82 0.68
C PRO A 63 9.16 -7.60 1.60
N GLU A 64 9.38 -6.41 1.03
CA GLU A 64 9.50 -5.15 1.79
C GLU A 64 8.18 -4.81 2.50
N ILE A 65 7.04 -5.05 1.87
CA ILE A 65 5.71 -4.86 2.47
C ILE A 65 5.50 -5.81 3.65
N MET A 66 5.80 -7.09 3.47
CA MET A 66 5.59 -8.09 4.52
C MET A 66 6.53 -7.90 5.72
N ASP A 67 7.78 -7.47 5.48
CA ASP A 67 8.72 -7.13 6.55
C ASP A 67 8.19 -5.98 7.43
N VAL A 68 7.56 -4.98 6.84
CA VAL A 68 6.94 -3.86 7.58
C VAL A 68 5.67 -4.28 8.32
N LEU A 69 4.96 -5.29 7.80
CA LEU A 69 3.74 -5.82 8.41
C LEU A 69 4.02 -6.91 9.46
N ASP A 70 5.27 -7.36 9.64
CA ASP A 70 5.61 -8.41 10.58
C ASP A 70 5.15 -8.08 12.01
N GLY A 71 4.63 -9.10 12.71
CA GLY A 71 4.01 -8.93 14.03
C GLY A 71 2.60 -8.32 14.04
N SER A 72 2.05 -7.93 12.88
CA SER A 72 0.67 -7.45 12.79
C SER A 72 -0.34 -8.59 12.92
N HIS A 73 -1.33 -8.41 13.79
CA HIS A 73 -2.43 -9.38 13.96
C HIS A 73 -3.65 -9.04 13.09
N MET A 74 -3.79 -7.75 12.74
CA MET A 74 -4.90 -7.21 11.96
C MET A 74 -4.37 -6.12 11.03
N VAL A 75 -4.76 -6.18 9.76
CA VAL A 75 -4.33 -5.25 8.71
C VAL A 75 -5.55 -4.65 8.03
N PHE A 76 -5.61 -3.31 7.97
CA PHE A 76 -6.60 -2.57 7.19
C PHE A 76 -5.98 -2.09 5.88
N ILE A 77 -6.47 -2.59 4.76
CA ILE A 77 -6.00 -2.20 3.43
C ILE A 77 -7.00 -1.19 2.87
N THR A 78 -6.57 0.06 2.72
CA THR A 78 -7.37 1.12 2.11
C THR A 78 -6.83 1.50 0.75
N ALA A 79 -7.67 1.41 -0.28
CA ALA A 79 -7.30 1.71 -1.66
C ALA A 79 -8.45 2.39 -2.40
N GLY A 80 -8.11 3.39 -3.22
CA GLY A 80 -9.04 3.93 -4.22
C GLY A 80 -9.03 3.04 -5.45
N MET A 81 -10.20 2.53 -5.84
CA MET A 81 -10.37 1.68 -7.01
C MET A 81 -10.55 2.51 -8.28
N GLY A 82 -10.27 1.91 -9.44
CA GLY A 82 -10.36 2.57 -10.75
C GLY A 82 -9.05 3.19 -11.24
N GLY A 83 -8.03 3.28 -10.38
CA GLY A 83 -6.66 3.66 -10.77
C GLY A 83 -5.78 2.44 -11.10
N GLY A 84 -4.47 2.67 -11.26
CA GLY A 84 -3.51 1.58 -11.54
C GLY A 84 -2.99 0.94 -10.25
N THR A 85 -2.32 1.74 -9.42
CA THR A 85 -1.64 1.25 -8.20
C THR A 85 -2.59 0.61 -7.22
N GLY A 86 -3.63 1.32 -6.77
CA GLY A 86 -4.56 0.79 -5.77
C GLY A 86 -5.31 -0.45 -6.25
N THR A 87 -5.81 -0.44 -7.47
CA THR A 87 -6.57 -1.55 -8.05
C THR A 87 -5.72 -2.80 -8.30
N GLY A 88 -4.47 -2.63 -8.73
CA GLY A 88 -3.55 -3.75 -8.96
C GLY A 88 -2.88 -4.28 -7.71
N ALA A 89 -2.44 -3.39 -6.81
CA ALA A 89 -1.64 -3.75 -5.64
C ALA A 89 -2.47 -4.26 -4.47
N ALA A 90 -3.64 -3.67 -4.22
CA ALA A 90 -4.42 -4.00 -3.03
C ALA A 90 -4.82 -5.48 -2.94
N PRO A 91 -5.26 -6.16 -4.03
CA PRO A 91 -5.55 -7.59 -3.98
C PRO A 91 -4.31 -8.45 -3.67
N VAL A 92 -3.15 -8.11 -4.23
CA VAL A 92 -1.89 -8.84 -3.99
C VAL A 92 -1.48 -8.75 -2.52
N ILE A 93 -1.54 -7.55 -1.96
CA ILE A 93 -1.18 -7.32 -0.54
C ILE A 93 -2.19 -8.03 0.37
N ALA A 94 -3.48 -7.98 0.03
CA ALA A 94 -4.53 -8.65 0.80
C ALA A 94 -4.34 -10.17 0.82
N GLU A 95 -4.04 -10.78 -0.33
CA GLU A 95 -3.76 -12.21 -0.45
C GLU A 95 -2.56 -12.61 0.43
N ALA A 96 -1.46 -11.85 0.36
CA ALA A 96 -0.28 -12.11 1.18
C ALA A 96 -0.55 -11.98 2.70
N CYS A 97 -1.36 -11.01 3.11
CA CYS A 97 -1.76 -10.87 4.52
C CYS A 97 -2.63 -12.04 5.00
N LEU A 98 -3.53 -12.53 4.14
CA LEU A 98 -4.36 -13.70 4.43
C LEU A 98 -3.51 -14.97 4.56
N ASP A 99 -2.56 -15.17 3.64
CA ASP A 99 -1.61 -16.30 3.70
C ASP A 99 -0.74 -16.27 4.96
N ALA A 100 -0.42 -15.06 5.45
CA ALA A 100 0.28 -14.85 6.71
C ALA A 100 -0.62 -14.96 7.96
N ASN A 101 -1.87 -15.39 7.83
CA ASN A 101 -2.86 -15.52 8.91
C ASN A 101 -3.17 -14.20 9.65
N MET A 102 -3.07 -13.06 8.97
CA MET A 102 -3.47 -11.76 9.52
C MET A 102 -4.95 -11.51 9.26
N LEU A 103 -5.66 -10.97 10.26
CA LEU A 103 -7.05 -10.55 10.06
C LEU A 103 -7.09 -9.35 9.11
N THR A 104 -7.48 -9.60 7.86
CA THR A 104 -7.35 -8.63 6.77
C THR A 104 -8.70 -8.00 6.42
N VAL A 105 -8.79 -6.68 6.48
CA VAL A 105 -10.00 -5.92 6.17
C VAL A 105 -9.73 -4.92 5.04
N GLY A 106 -10.44 -5.06 3.93
CA GLY A 106 -10.38 -4.13 2.80
C GLY A 106 -11.39 -2.99 2.90
N VAL A 107 -10.94 -1.76 2.74
CA VAL A 107 -11.79 -0.55 2.65
C VAL A 107 -11.50 0.14 1.32
N ALA A 108 -12.36 -0.12 0.34
CA ALA A 108 -12.24 0.40 -1.02
C ALA A 108 -13.27 1.51 -1.29
N THR A 109 -12.89 2.46 -2.15
CA THR A 109 -13.77 3.52 -2.68
C THR A 109 -13.71 3.55 -4.19
#